data_AF-A0A6J6MMR4-F1
#
_entry.id   AF-A0A6J6MMR4-F1
#
_cell.length_a   1.000
_cell.length_b   1.000
_cell.length_c   1.000
_cell.angle_alpha   90.00
_cell.angle_beta   90.00
_cell.angle_gamma   90.00
#
_symmetry.space_group_name_H-M   'P 1'
#
loop_
_entity.id
_entity.type
_entity.pdbx_description
1 polymer ?
#
loop_
_entity_poly.entity_id
_entity_poly.type
_entity_poly.pdbx_seq_one_letter_code
_entity_poly.pdbx_strand_id
1 'polypeptide(L)'
;MKYLFSFLIGAITAVAATFLHLFLPPFGIALAIIGTFTSIWSVGRTYRKSRFKIIAALGWSAIFFRASTFGAGKEIFVQGDNLGNAYFFLSFLALTIAIALPTN
;
A
#
# COMPACT_ATOMS: atom_id res chain seq x y z
N MET A 1 -17.67 8.92 -8.36
CA MET A 1 -17.65 8.12 -7.11
C MET A 1 -16.64 6.97 -7.12
N LYS A 2 -16.72 5.97 -8.03
CA LYS A 2 -15.84 4.79 -8.00
C LYS A 2 -14.34 5.10 -7.98
N TYR A 3 -13.90 6.10 -8.76
CA TYR A 3 -12.51 6.58 -8.76
C TYR A 3 -12.05 7.08 -7.39
N LEU A 4 -12.86 7.94 -6.75
CA LEU A 4 -12.56 8.47 -5.42
C LEU A 4 -12.48 7.34 -4.39
N PHE A 5 -13.43 6.41 -4.41
CA PHE A 5 -13.41 5.26 -3.50
C PHE A 5 -12.19 4.36 -3.72
N SER A 6 -11.82 4.07 -4.98
CA SER A 6 -10.59 3.32 -5.27
C SER A 6 -9.36 4.01 -4.69
N PHE A 7 -9.23 5.33 -4.90
CA PHE A 7 -8.13 6.11 -4.36
C PHE A 7 -8.10 6.06 -2.83
N LEU A 8 -9.24 6.28 -2.17
CA LEU A 8 -9.36 6.24 -0.71
C LEU A 8 -9.03 4.87 -0.14
N ILE A 9 -9.48 3.78 -0.77
CA ILE A 9 -9.14 2.41 -0.35
C ILE A 9 -7.62 2.21 -0.39
N GLY A 10 -6.96 2.65 -1.46
CA GLY A 10 -5.51 2.61 -1.57
C GLY A 10 -4.80 3.41 -0.48
N ALA A 11 -5.24 4.64 -0.24
CA ALA A 11 -4.68 5.53 0.78
C ALA A 11 -4.83 4.93 2.19
N ILE A 12 -6.03 4.47 2.56
CA ILE A 12 -6.29 3.83 3.86
C ILE A 12 -5.43 2.57 4.02
N THR A 13 -5.29 1.79 2.95
CA THR A 13 -4.43 0.60 2.95
C THR A 13 -2.98 0.95 3.25
N ALA A 14 -2.45 2.00 2.62
CA ALA A 14 -1.09 2.46 2.89
C ALA A 14 -0.93 2.97 4.35
N VAL A 15 -1.91 3.69 4.89
CA VAL A 15 -1.86 4.13 6.30
C VAL A 15 -1.79 2.92 7.23
N ALA A 16 -2.66 1.94 7.03
CA ALA A 16 -2.69 0.72 7.84
C ALA A 16 -1.39 -0.07 7.71
N ALA A 17 -0.89 -0.27 6.49
CA ALA A 17 0.35 -0.99 6.22
C ALA A 17 1.57 -0.30 6.86
N THR A 18 1.65 1.04 6.78
CA THR A 18 2.71 1.83 7.40
C THR A 18 2.69 1.73 8.93
N PHE A 19 1.55 1.65 9.59
CA PHE A 19 1.56 1.42 11.05
C PHE A 19 1.87 -0.04 11.40
N LEU A 20 1.43 -0.99 10.58
CA LEU A 20 1.63 -2.41 10.85
C LEU A 20 3.08 -2.88 10.67
N HIS A 21 3.84 -2.30 9.73
CA HIS A 21 5.16 -2.86 9.40
C HIS A 21 6.17 -2.86 10.56
N LEU A 22 6.02 -1.93 11.51
CA LEU A 22 6.86 -1.82 12.71
C LEU A 22 6.24 -2.41 13.98
N PHE A 23 4.95 -2.76 13.97
CA PHE A 23 4.23 -3.13 15.20
C PHE A 23 4.74 -4.44 15.84
N LEU A 24 4.98 -5.48 15.04
CA LEU A 24 5.46 -6.78 15.52
C LEU A 24 6.24 -7.54 14.43
N PRO A 25 7.49 -7.16 14.12
CA PRO A 25 8.30 -7.88 13.13
C PRO A 25 8.53 -9.35 13.55
N PRO A 26 8.43 -10.34 12.62
CA PRO A 26 8.18 -10.20 11.17
C PRO A 26 6.69 -10.23 10.77
N PHE A 27 5.76 -10.45 11.70
CA PHE A 27 4.34 -10.61 11.38
C PHE A 27 3.69 -9.32 10.88
N GLY A 28 4.06 -8.17 11.46
CA GLY A 28 3.54 -6.85 11.07
C GLY A 28 3.85 -6.50 9.62
N ILE A 29 5.10 -6.68 9.19
CA ILE A 29 5.51 -6.44 7.80
C ILE A 29 4.87 -7.44 6.83
N ALA A 30 4.73 -8.72 7.23
CA ALA A 30 4.03 -9.71 6.40
C ALA A 30 2.56 -9.32 6.19
N LEU A 31 1.86 -8.90 7.24
CA LEU A 31 0.48 -8.41 7.15
C LEU A 31 0.37 -7.13 6.32
N ALA A 32 1.33 -6.21 6.43
CA ALA A 32 1.36 -4.99 5.62
C ALA A 32 1.47 -5.30 4.12
N ILE A 33 2.33 -6.26 3.74
CA ILE A 33 2.53 -6.68 2.34
C ILE A 33 1.29 -7.41 1.80
N ILE A 34 0.79 -8.40 2.55
CA ILE A 34 -0.39 -9.18 2.17
C ILE A 34 -1.63 -8.26 2.10
N GLY A 35 -1.78 -7.35 3.06
CA GLY A 35 -2.86 -6.35 3.07
C GLY A 35 -2.80 -5.42 1.87
N THR A 36 -1.60 -4.95 1.51
CA THR A 36 -1.40 -4.14 0.29
C THR A 36 -1.82 -4.91 -0.96
N PHE A 37 -1.35 -6.14 -1.13
CA PHE A 37 -1.73 -6.99 -2.26
C PHE A 37 -3.24 -7.20 -2.33
N THR A 38 -3.83 -7.73 -1.26
CA THR A 38 -5.23 -8.16 -1.22
C THR A 38 -6.18 -7.00 -1.40
N SER A 39 -5.90 -5.84 -0.79
CA SER A 39 -6.70 -4.63 -0.94
C SER A 39 -6.71 -4.13 -2.39
N ILE A 40 -5.54 -3.91 -3.00
CA ILE A 40 -5.45 -3.43 -4.39
C ILE A 40 -6.06 -4.43 -5.37
N TRP A 41 -5.82 -5.73 -5.16
CA TRP A 41 -6.39 -6.79 -5.98
C TRP A 41 -7.93 -6.82 -5.89
N SER A 42 -8.47 -6.70 -4.67
CA SER A 42 -9.92 -6.72 -4.41
C SER A 42 -10.65 -5.57 -5.12
N VAL A 43 -10.07 -4.36 -5.15
CA VAL A 43 -10.65 -3.20 -5.87
C VAL A 43 -10.91 -3.53 -7.34
N GLY A 44 -9.98 -4.24 -7.98
CA GLY A 44 -10.14 -4.66 -9.38
C GLY A 44 -11.25 -5.68 -9.59
N ARG A 45 -11.46 -6.60 -8.63
CA ARG A 45 -12.55 -7.59 -8.65
C ARG A 45 -13.90 -6.94 -8.40
N THR A 46 -14.00 -6.02 -7.43
CA THR A 46 -15.24 -5.32 -7.09
C THR A 46 -15.75 -4.48 -8.26
N TYR A 47 -14.85 -3.81 -8.99
CA TYR A 47 -15.24 -2.93 -10.10
C TYR A 47 -15.05 -3.53 -11.49
N ARG A 48 -14.57 -4.78 -11.59
CA ARG A 48 -14.32 -5.56 -12.83
C ARG A 48 -13.53 -4.81 -13.91
N LYS A 49 -12.62 -3.89 -13.51
CA LYS A 49 -11.76 -3.13 -14.44
C LYS A 49 -10.41 -2.84 -13.81
N SER A 50 -9.34 -3.11 -14.57
CA SER A 50 -7.95 -2.90 -14.11
C SER A 50 -7.61 -1.44 -13.82
N ARG A 51 -8.28 -0.47 -14.48
CA ARG A 51 -8.06 0.97 -14.24
C ARG A 51 -8.28 1.39 -12.79
N PHE A 52 -9.18 0.73 -12.06
CA PHE A 52 -9.44 1.07 -10.66
C PHE A 52 -8.34 0.61 -9.72
N LYS A 53 -7.59 -0.45 -10.08
CA LYS A 53 -6.38 -0.85 -9.35
C LYS A 53 -5.28 0.20 -9.44
N ILE A 54 -5.10 0.79 -10.63
CA ILE A 54 -4.14 1.88 -10.84
C ILE A 54 -4.50 3.09 -9.96
N ILE A 55 -5.78 3.46 -9.90
CA ILE A 55 -6.24 4.58 -9.07
C ILE A 55 -6.05 4.29 -7.58
N ALA A 56 -6.30 3.05 -7.13
CA ALA A 56 -5.99 2.65 -5.77
C ALA A 56 -4.48 2.67 -5.50
N ALA A 57 -3.66 2.21 -6.42
CA ALA A 57 -2.22 2.29 -6.31
C ALA A 57 -1.71 3.72 -6.20
N LEU A 58 -2.30 4.68 -6.92
CA LEU A 58 -1.96 6.11 -6.76
C LEU A 58 -2.28 6.62 -5.35
N GLY A 59 -3.41 6.22 -4.77
CA GLY A 59 -3.76 6.55 -3.38
C GLY A 59 -2.79 5.94 -2.38
N TRP A 60 -2.40 4.68 -2.61
CA TRP A 60 -1.39 4.00 -1.80
C TRP A 60 -0.04 4.72 -1.86
N SER A 61 0.45 5.04 -3.06
CA SER A 61 1.74 5.70 -3.28
C SER A 61 1.79 7.09 -2.65
N ALA A 62 0.70 7.87 -2.72
CA ALA A 62 0.65 9.21 -2.13
C ALA A 62 0.91 9.18 -0.62
N ILE A 63 0.29 8.24 0.09
CA ILE A 63 0.48 8.07 1.54
C ILE A 63 1.84 7.46 1.84
N PHE A 64 2.27 6.46 1.07
CA PHE A 64 3.58 5.85 1.25
C PHE A 64 4.69 6.88 1.14
N PHE A 65 4.70 7.70 0.08
CA PHE A 65 5.69 8.76 -0.08
C PHE A 65 5.64 9.77 1.07
N ARG A 66 4.44 10.10 1.57
CA ARG A 66 4.33 10.96 2.74
C ARG A 66 4.98 10.32 3.97
N ALA A 67 4.77 9.03 4.20
CA ALA A 67 5.34 8.28 5.30
C ALA A 67 6.88 8.11 5.21
N SER A 68 7.44 8.18 4.00
CA SER A 68 8.88 8.16 3.74
C SER A 68 9.54 9.55 3.80
N THR A 69 8.78 10.60 4.10
CA THR A 69 9.32 11.97 4.26
C THR A 69 9.26 12.42 5.72
N PHE A 70 10.07 13.41 6.08
CA PHE A 70 10.02 14.01 7.41
C PHE A 70 8.62 14.59 7.72
N GLY A 71 8.07 14.16 8.85
CA GLY A 71 6.88 14.74 9.45
C GLY A 71 7.18 16.05 10.19
N ALA A 72 6.14 16.66 10.77
CA ALA A 72 6.28 17.86 11.59
C ALA A 72 7.18 17.64 12.82
N GLY A 73 7.21 16.43 13.36
CA GLY A 73 8.09 16.01 14.46
C GLY A 73 9.52 15.67 14.05
N LYS A 74 9.91 15.85 12.77
CA LYS A 74 11.19 15.36 12.20
C LYS A 74 11.36 13.83 12.28
N GLU A 75 10.25 13.12 12.45
CA GLU A 75 10.22 11.66 12.41
C GLU A 75 9.90 11.18 10.99
N ILE A 76 10.43 10.01 10.66
CA ILE A 76 10.14 9.29 9.42
C ILE A 76 9.53 7.94 9.82
N PHE A 77 8.35 7.61 9.28
CA PHE A 77 7.67 6.36 9.57
C PHE A 77 8.30 5.17 8.83
N VAL A 78 8.59 5.36 7.54
CA VAL A 78 9.29 4.34 6.73
C VAL A 78 10.76 4.73 6.64
N GLN A 79 11.56 4.18 7.53
CA GLN A 79 12.98 4.52 7.66
C GLN A 79 13.81 3.82 6.58
N GLY A 80 15.00 4.35 6.30
CA GLY A 80 15.97 3.74 5.37
C GLY A 80 16.75 2.56 5.96
N ASP A 81 16.22 1.92 7.01
CA ASP A 81 16.80 0.76 7.67
C ASP A 81 16.39 -0.55 6.98
N ASN A 82 16.84 -1.69 7.50
CA ASN A 82 16.57 -2.98 6.84
C ASN A 82 15.07 -3.29 6.77
N LEU A 83 14.30 -2.97 7.82
CA LEU A 83 12.86 -3.23 7.87
C LEU A 83 12.07 -2.30 6.95
N GLY A 84 12.36 -0.99 6.95
CA GLY A 84 11.69 -0.03 6.08
C GLY A 84 12.01 -0.27 4.61
N ASN A 85 13.26 -0.61 4.27
CA ASN A 85 13.64 -0.98 2.91
C ASN A 85 12.94 -2.28 2.44
N ALA A 86 12.86 -3.30 3.31
CA ALA A 86 12.11 -4.52 3.01
C ALA A 86 10.63 -4.25 2.79
N TYR A 87 10.03 -3.39 3.63
CA TYR A 87 8.63 -3.00 3.51
C TYR A 87 8.36 -2.28 2.19
N PHE A 88 9.21 -1.32 1.82
CA PHE A 88 9.13 -0.63 0.53
C PHE A 88 9.17 -1.61 -0.64
N PHE A 89 10.22 -2.43 -0.72
CA PHE A 89 10.48 -3.26 -1.89
C PHE A 89 9.40 -4.33 -2.08
N LEU A 90 9.04 -5.02 -0.99
CA LEU A 90 8.06 -6.10 -1.04
C LEU A 90 6.63 -5.58 -1.24
N SER A 91 6.26 -4.44 -0.63
CA SER A 91 4.93 -3.86 -0.84
C SER A 91 4.79 -3.27 -2.24
N PHE A 92 5.85 -2.68 -2.80
CA PHE A 92 5.86 -2.21 -4.18
C PHE A 92 5.72 -3.38 -5.18
N LEU A 93 6.43 -4.49 -4.92
CA LEU A 93 6.29 -5.72 -5.71
C LEU A 93 4.86 -6.28 -5.61
N ALA A 94 4.31 -6.38 -4.39
CA ALA A 94 2.95 -6.81 -4.15
C ALA A 94 1.92 -5.95 -4.89
N LEU A 95 2.08 -4.62 -4.86
CA LEU A 95 1.24 -3.68 -5.58
C LEU A 95 1.32 -3.90 -7.10
N THR A 96 2.52 -4.10 -7.64
CA THR A 96 2.74 -4.36 -9.07
C THR A 96 2.06 -5.66 -9.51
N ILE A 97 2.21 -6.73 -8.73
CA ILE A 97 1.56 -8.02 -8.98
C ILE A 97 0.04 -7.87 -8.91
N ALA A 98 -0.49 -7.17 -7.90
CA ALA A 98 -1.93 -6.95 -7.75
C ALA A 98 -2.54 -6.24 -8.96
N ILE A 99 -1.85 -5.25 -9.51
CA ILE A 99 -2.25 -4.53 -10.74
C ILE A 99 -2.20 -5.46 -11.95
N ALA A 100 -1.13 -6.24 -12.10
CA ALA A 100 -0.90 -7.14 -13.24
C ALA A 100 -1.92 -8.28 -13.33
N LEU A 101 -2.45 -8.76 -12.20
CA LEU A 101 -3.47 -9.81 -12.24
C LEU A 101 -4.73 -9.37 -13.02
N PRO A 102 -5.36 -10.27 -13.79
CA PRO A 102 -6.59 -9.96 -14.52
C PRO A 102 -7.77 -9.66 -13.58
N THR A 103 -8.78 -8.98 -14.10
CA THR A 103 -9.97 -8.51 -13.35
C THR A 103 -11.24 -9.32 -13.60
N ASN A 104 -11.07 -10.56 -14.10
CA ASN A 104 -12.14 -11.50 -14.46
C ASN A 104 -13.30 -11.53 -13.46
#